data_AF-A0A8S1PB36-F1
#
_entry.id   AF-A0A8S1PB36-F1
#
_cell.length_a   1.000
_cell.length_b   1.000
_cell.length_c   1.000
_cell.angle_alpha   90.00
_cell.angle_beta   90.00
_cell.angle_gamma   90.00
#
_symmetry.space_group_name_H-M   'P 1'
#
loop_
_entity.id
_entity.type
_entity.pdbx_description
1 polymer ?
#
loop_
_entity_poly.entity_id
_entity_poly.type
_entity_poly.pdbx_seq_one_letter_code
_entity_poly.pdbx_strand_id
1 'polypeptide(L)'
;MIKFCFSTLILIIYIYLDYNYGDQSFEISNRFTIFLQEQFEFGNLKGFIELIFYVFSTLGDRNIMYYILIFLWLKQANKLQTLQLIIMYSISSFFGDFIKMILKQPRPFYIDNKIQLDFCQYGFGGPSGHACRALVFYVILFKMLQTQYSDQQQDFNKVESEELYLMIQPEQQQKNEISLKNQIIRSIILILFILFTGIARVYFGVHFLNQVILGWIMGLYLLFIFYNCEMQNKIKQLLIQAIQKEPVKIYQIILIIYLIIIITASFIIYQGCINSQILNQLKQNWKDMADFQQKCNGNDKIYNTSFEKHDIIGISIITFPYFIFISLLYKKGIYEPQLYSYKFFTKKGIIRTIILIIGLMLPYYFRKQTKQFLLQLDSNIVVQFFFIGLLYFFELTLLLIYLIPLINKLLKVDNPGDLLNYQPKIEEQYEVEL
;
A
#
# COMPACT_ATOMS: atom_id res chain seq x y z
N MET A 1 -12.12 15.69 -16.16
CA MET A 1 -13.39 14.95 -15.89
C MET A 1 -13.62 13.83 -16.90
N ILE A 2 -13.62 14.09 -18.22
CA ILE A 2 -13.85 13.06 -19.26
C ILE A 2 -12.92 11.83 -19.12
N LYS A 3 -11.60 12.05 -18.98
CA LYS A 3 -10.62 10.97 -18.80
C LYS A 3 -10.97 10.04 -17.65
N PHE A 4 -11.39 10.62 -16.51
CA PHE A 4 -11.81 9.87 -15.34
C PHE A 4 -13.05 9.01 -15.66
N CYS A 5 -14.15 9.64 -16.11
CA CYS A 5 -15.40 8.94 -16.42
C CYS A 5 -15.20 7.79 -17.41
N PHE A 6 -14.44 8.02 -18.49
CA PHE A 6 -14.15 7.00 -19.49
C PHE A 6 -13.34 5.83 -18.92
N SER A 7 -12.25 6.12 -18.18
CA SER A 7 -11.44 5.08 -17.55
C SER A 7 -12.21 4.28 -16.51
N THR A 8 -13.10 4.92 -15.74
CA THR A 8 -13.95 4.26 -14.75
C THR A 8 -14.99 3.37 -15.43
N LEU A 9 -15.59 3.82 -16.53
CA LEU A 9 -16.53 3.02 -17.31
C LEU A 9 -15.87 1.74 -17.85
N ILE A 10 -14.65 1.84 -18.40
CA ILE A 10 -13.90 0.67 -18.87
C ILE A 10 -13.65 -0.32 -17.73
N LEU A 11 -13.21 0.16 -16.56
CA LEU A 11 -12.97 -0.71 -15.41
C LEU A 11 -14.26 -1.40 -14.96
N ILE A 12 -15.38 -0.68 -14.90
CA ILE A 12 -16.68 -1.25 -14.52
C ILE A 12 -17.12 -2.33 -15.51
N ILE A 13 -16.98 -2.07 -16.83
CA ILE A 13 -17.28 -3.07 -17.87
C ILE A 13 -16.41 -4.31 -17.67
N TYR A 14 -15.11 -4.15 -17.45
CA TYR A 14 -14.22 -5.28 -17.23
C TYR A 14 -14.60 -6.09 -15.97
N ILE A 15 -14.88 -5.42 -14.85
CA ILE A 15 -15.33 -6.09 -13.61
C ILE A 15 -16.65 -6.81 -13.83
N TYR A 16 -17.58 -6.21 -14.58
CA TYR A 16 -18.84 -6.85 -14.93
C TYR A 16 -18.63 -8.11 -15.79
N LEU A 17 -17.74 -8.06 -16.78
CA LEU A 17 -17.40 -9.23 -17.59
C LEU A 17 -16.75 -10.33 -16.75
N ASP A 18 -15.78 -10.00 -15.89
CA ASP A 18 -15.11 -10.97 -15.01
C ASP A 18 -16.07 -11.56 -13.96
N TYR A 19 -17.06 -10.79 -13.50
CA TYR A 19 -18.12 -11.29 -12.61
C TYR A 19 -19.01 -12.35 -13.27
N ASN A 20 -19.38 -12.16 -14.54
CA ASN A 20 -20.32 -13.05 -15.24
C ASN A 20 -19.64 -14.21 -15.97
N TYR A 21 -18.38 -14.05 -16.40
CA TYR A 21 -17.69 -14.99 -17.29
C TYR A 21 -16.29 -15.39 -16.82
N GLY A 22 -15.82 -14.86 -15.68
CA GLY A 22 -14.45 -15.12 -15.20
C GLY A 22 -14.19 -16.58 -14.85
N ASP A 23 -15.22 -17.32 -14.46
CA ASP A 23 -15.17 -18.75 -14.13
C ASP A 23 -14.80 -19.63 -15.34
N GLN A 24 -15.21 -19.24 -16.55
CA GLN A 24 -14.83 -19.92 -17.79
C GLN A 24 -13.31 -19.92 -18.02
N SER A 25 -12.58 -18.98 -17.41
CA SER A 25 -11.11 -18.89 -17.52
C SER A 25 -10.34 -19.73 -16.50
N PHE A 26 -11.02 -20.30 -15.49
CA PHE A 26 -10.37 -21.00 -14.38
C PHE A 26 -9.66 -22.29 -14.84
N GLU A 27 -10.28 -23.05 -15.75
CA GLU A 27 -9.68 -24.27 -16.26
C GLU A 27 -8.36 -23.99 -17.01
N ILE A 28 -8.38 -23.00 -17.91
CA ILE A 28 -7.18 -22.57 -18.66
C ILE A 28 -6.12 -22.04 -17.69
N SER A 29 -6.52 -21.26 -16.70
CA SER A 29 -5.61 -20.75 -15.68
C SER A 29 -4.96 -21.87 -14.85
N ASN A 30 -5.70 -22.92 -14.48
CA ASN A 30 -5.16 -24.07 -13.75
C ASN A 30 -4.19 -24.88 -14.61
N ARG A 31 -4.52 -25.13 -15.89
CA ARG A 31 -3.59 -25.78 -16.81
C ARG A 31 -2.28 -24.99 -16.92
N PHE A 32 -2.36 -23.67 -16.96
CA PHE A 32 -1.18 -22.81 -16.97
C PHE A 32 -0.40 -22.88 -15.65
N THR A 33 -1.08 -22.90 -14.50
CA THR A 33 -0.43 -23.11 -13.18
C THR A 33 0.30 -24.45 -13.12
N ILE A 34 -0.35 -25.55 -13.50
CA ILE A 34 0.25 -26.89 -13.50
C ILE A 34 1.46 -26.93 -14.43
N PHE A 35 1.34 -26.36 -15.64
CA PHE A 35 2.48 -26.22 -16.55
C PHE A 35 3.65 -25.49 -15.90
N LEU A 36 3.43 -24.36 -15.24
CA LEU A 36 4.51 -23.64 -14.54
C LEU A 36 5.13 -24.47 -13.41
N GLN A 37 4.31 -25.19 -12.64
CA GLN A 37 4.76 -26.02 -11.53
C GLN A 37 5.60 -27.23 -12.01
N GLU A 38 5.20 -27.86 -13.12
CA GLU A 38 5.93 -28.98 -13.73
C GLU A 38 7.23 -28.51 -14.39
N GLN A 39 7.20 -27.42 -15.18
CA GLN A 39 8.38 -26.93 -15.90
C GLN A 39 9.49 -26.41 -14.99
N PHE A 40 9.14 -25.86 -13.82
CA PHE A 40 10.10 -25.26 -12.89
C PHE A 40 10.29 -26.07 -11.59
N GLU A 41 9.87 -27.34 -11.60
CA GLU A 41 10.05 -28.29 -10.49
C GLU A 41 9.58 -27.75 -9.13
N PHE A 42 8.28 -27.47 -9.03
CA PHE A 42 7.69 -26.90 -7.81
C PHE A 42 8.06 -27.67 -6.53
N GLY A 43 8.46 -26.92 -5.50
CA GLY A 43 8.91 -27.44 -4.21
C GLY A 43 10.40 -27.77 -4.17
N ASN A 44 11.15 -27.56 -5.26
CA ASN A 44 12.60 -27.67 -5.25
C ASN A 44 13.22 -26.43 -4.58
N LEU A 45 13.53 -26.54 -3.29
CA LEU A 45 14.14 -25.46 -2.48
C LEU A 45 15.50 -24.96 -3.01
N LYS A 46 16.17 -25.72 -3.89
CA LYS A 46 17.41 -25.31 -4.58
C LYS A 46 17.16 -24.80 -6.00
N GLY A 47 15.90 -24.82 -6.45
CA GLY A 47 15.48 -24.33 -7.75
C GLY A 47 15.66 -22.82 -7.87
N PHE A 48 16.49 -22.40 -8.83
CA PHE A 48 16.77 -20.99 -9.06
C PHE A 48 15.50 -20.19 -9.42
N ILE A 49 14.60 -20.77 -10.21
CA ILE A 49 13.35 -20.12 -10.63
C ILE A 49 12.36 -19.99 -9.48
N GLU A 50 12.21 -21.02 -8.65
CA GLU A 50 11.37 -20.96 -7.46
C GLU A 50 11.84 -19.87 -6.50
N LEU A 51 13.16 -19.77 -6.28
CA LEU A 51 13.74 -18.71 -5.47
C LEU A 51 13.43 -17.31 -6.04
N ILE A 52 13.53 -17.13 -7.36
CA ILE A 52 13.13 -15.89 -8.03
C ILE A 52 11.66 -15.57 -7.71
N PHE A 53 10.75 -16.51 -7.97
CA PHE A 53 9.32 -16.28 -7.71
C PHE A 53 9.03 -16.02 -6.23
N TYR A 54 9.71 -16.71 -5.32
CA TYR A 54 9.60 -16.47 -3.89
C TYR A 54 10.01 -15.04 -3.52
N VAL A 55 11.15 -14.57 -4.02
CA VAL A 55 11.64 -13.20 -3.79
C VAL A 55 10.64 -12.16 -4.33
N PHE A 56 10.20 -12.27 -5.58
CA PHE A 56 9.26 -11.30 -6.16
C PHE A 56 7.89 -11.35 -5.49
N SER A 57 7.40 -12.54 -5.14
CA SER A 57 6.18 -12.72 -4.35
C SER A 57 6.29 -12.03 -2.99
N THR A 58 7.43 -12.21 -2.31
CA THR A 58 7.73 -11.58 -1.01
C THR A 58 7.80 -10.06 -1.12
N LEU A 59 8.43 -9.53 -2.17
CA LEU A 59 8.47 -8.09 -2.43
C LEU A 59 7.08 -7.52 -2.74
N GLY A 60 6.16 -8.34 -3.25
CA GLY A 60 4.73 -8.00 -3.40
C GLY A 60 3.90 -8.06 -2.11
N ASP A 61 4.47 -8.59 -1.01
CA ASP A 61 3.75 -8.76 0.25
C ASP A 61 3.55 -7.43 1.00
N ARG A 62 2.43 -7.35 1.73
CA ARG A 62 2.04 -6.17 2.51
C ARG A 62 3.09 -5.81 3.57
N ASN A 63 3.69 -6.80 4.24
CA ASN A 63 4.64 -6.54 5.31
C ASN A 63 5.93 -5.90 4.78
N ILE A 64 6.43 -6.37 3.63
CA ILE A 64 7.62 -5.79 3.00
C ILE A 64 7.36 -4.35 2.56
N MET A 65 6.22 -4.08 1.92
CA MET A 65 5.85 -2.70 1.55
C MET A 65 5.74 -1.79 2.77
N TYR A 66 5.21 -2.29 3.90
CA TYR A 66 5.22 -1.54 5.16
C TYR A 66 6.64 -1.23 5.63
N TYR A 67 7.57 -2.19 5.62
CA TYR A 67 8.96 -1.92 5.97
C TYR A 67 9.63 -0.89 5.06
N ILE A 68 9.32 -0.92 3.75
CA ILE A 68 9.79 0.10 2.79
C ILE A 68 9.20 1.48 3.15
N LEU A 69 7.91 1.57 3.47
CA LEU A 69 7.28 2.82 3.90
C LEU A 69 7.91 3.40 5.16
N ILE A 70 8.21 2.55 6.14
CA ILE A 70 8.90 2.92 7.39
C ILE A 70 10.30 3.48 7.07
N PHE A 71 11.04 2.81 6.19
CA PHE A 71 12.34 3.26 5.74
C PHE A 71 12.27 4.62 5.02
N LEU A 72 11.30 4.79 4.12
CA LEU A 72 11.07 6.07 3.43
C LEU A 72 10.67 7.17 4.43
N TRP A 73 9.84 6.84 5.43
CA TRP A 73 9.47 7.75 6.50
C TRP A 73 10.67 8.21 7.33
N LEU A 74 11.76 7.44 7.44
CA LEU A 74 13.00 7.91 8.07
C LEU A 74 13.93 8.65 7.13
N LYS A 75 14.03 8.25 5.86
CA LYS A 75 15.10 8.72 4.98
C LYS A 75 14.69 9.90 4.12
N GLN A 76 13.43 9.98 3.72
CA GLN A 76 13.00 10.90 2.68
C GLN A 76 12.77 12.31 3.23
N ALA A 77 13.46 13.31 2.69
CA ALA A 77 13.22 14.72 3.01
C ALA A 77 11.80 15.16 2.63
N ASN A 78 11.37 14.78 1.42
CA ASN A 78 10.05 15.09 0.91
C ASN A 78 8.96 14.14 1.46
N LYS A 79 8.54 14.37 2.71
CA LYS A 79 7.47 13.58 3.37
C LYS A 79 6.14 13.65 2.64
N LEU A 80 5.88 14.73 1.90
CA LEU A 80 4.65 14.89 1.13
C LEU A 80 4.51 13.80 0.06
N GLN A 81 5.59 13.47 -0.65
CA GLN A 81 5.60 12.34 -1.59
C GLN A 81 5.39 11.00 -0.88
N THR A 82 6.03 10.79 0.30
CA THR A 82 5.83 9.57 1.10
C THR A 82 4.37 9.43 1.55
N LEU A 83 3.71 10.53 1.94
CA LEU A 83 2.29 10.54 2.28
C LEU A 83 1.40 10.21 1.07
N GLN A 84 1.71 10.74 -0.11
CA GLN A 84 1.00 10.36 -1.34
C GLN A 84 1.10 8.85 -1.63
N LEU A 85 2.28 8.26 -1.44
CA LEU A 85 2.48 6.81 -1.58
C LEU A 85 1.66 6.02 -0.56
N ILE A 86 1.62 6.45 0.71
CA ILE A 86 0.79 5.84 1.77
C ILE A 86 -0.70 5.91 1.39
N ILE A 87 -1.16 7.05 0.87
CA ILE A 87 -2.55 7.24 0.45
C ILE A 87 -2.90 6.30 -0.70
N MET A 88 -2.07 6.26 -1.75
CA MET A 88 -2.31 5.40 -2.91
C MET A 88 -2.22 3.91 -2.57
N TYR A 89 -1.29 3.52 -1.68
CA TYR A 89 -1.24 2.17 -1.13
C TYR A 89 -2.55 1.82 -0.42
N SER A 90 -3.05 2.71 0.45
CA SER A 90 -4.29 2.50 1.20
C SER A 90 -5.51 2.37 0.28
N ILE A 91 -5.61 3.22 -0.76
CA ILE A 91 -6.67 3.17 -1.77
C ILE A 91 -6.60 1.86 -2.55
N SER A 92 -5.41 1.44 -3.00
CA SER A 92 -5.24 0.18 -3.74
C SER A 92 -5.58 -1.06 -2.90
N SER A 93 -5.26 -1.05 -1.60
CA SER A 93 -5.64 -2.14 -0.70
C SER A 93 -7.15 -2.17 -0.47
N PHE A 94 -7.77 -1.03 -0.21
CA PHE A 94 -9.22 -0.92 -0.10
C PHE A 94 -9.94 -1.43 -1.35
N PHE A 95 -9.52 -0.99 -2.54
CA PHE A 95 -10.10 -1.45 -3.81
C PHE A 95 -9.97 -2.97 -3.97
N GLY A 96 -8.83 -3.55 -3.61
CA GLY A 96 -8.64 -5.01 -3.69
C GLY A 96 -9.61 -5.78 -2.79
N ASP A 97 -9.74 -5.38 -1.53
CA ASP A 97 -10.62 -6.06 -0.56
C ASP A 97 -12.11 -5.82 -0.89
N PHE A 98 -12.45 -4.63 -1.37
CA PHE A 98 -13.82 -4.29 -1.80
C PHE A 98 -14.26 -5.09 -3.03
N ILE A 99 -13.42 -5.16 -4.09
CA ILE A 99 -13.75 -5.93 -5.30
C ILE A 99 -13.76 -7.45 -5.01
N LYS A 100 -12.93 -7.95 -4.09
CA LYS A 100 -12.98 -9.35 -3.63
C LYS A 100 -14.35 -9.75 -3.11
N MET A 101 -14.95 -8.90 -2.28
CA MET A 101 -16.28 -9.14 -1.75
C MET A 101 -17.40 -9.01 -2.79
N ILE A 102 -17.16 -8.30 -3.89
CA ILE A 102 -18.10 -8.23 -5.02
C ILE A 102 -18.01 -9.52 -5.86
N LEU A 103 -16.80 -9.89 -6.28
CA LEU A 103 -16.56 -11.02 -7.18
C LEU A 103 -16.72 -12.39 -6.52
N LYS A 104 -16.35 -12.51 -5.25
CA LYS A 104 -16.50 -13.74 -4.43
C LYS A 104 -15.88 -14.98 -5.08
N GLN A 105 -14.84 -14.82 -5.89
CA GLN A 105 -14.27 -15.91 -6.67
C GLN A 105 -13.45 -16.89 -5.80
N PRO A 106 -13.37 -18.18 -6.20
CA PRO A 106 -12.51 -19.15 -5.56
C PRO A 106 -11.02 -18.88 -5.82
N ARG A 107 -10.17 -19.65 -5.15
CA ARG A 107 -8.74 -19.80 -5.47
C ARG A 107 -8.53 -21.11 -6.24
N PRO A 108 -7.42 -21.26 -6.97
CA PRO A 108 -7.12 -22.47 -7.75
C PRO A 108 -7.29 -23.77 -6.95
N PHE A 109 -6.65 -23.83 -5.78
CA PHE A 109 -6.67 -25.01 -4.91
C PHE A 109 -8.02 -25.31 -4.24
N TYR A 110 -8.99 -24.39 -4.30
CA TYR A 110 -10.35 -24.67 -3.81
C TYR A 110 -11.18 -25.51 -4.78
N ILE A 111 -10.74 -25.65 -6.03
CA ILE A 111 -11.49 -26.35 -7.07
C ILE A 111 -10.68 -27.44 -7.77
N ASP A 112 -9.35 -27.46 -7.59
CA ASP A 112 -8.46 -28.43 -8.22
C ASP A 112 -7.36 -28.87 -7.26
N ASN A 113 -7.34 -30.17 -6.94
CA ASN A 113 -6.39 -30.75 -5.98
C ASN A 113 -5.01 -31.01 -6.58
N LYS A 114 -4.86 -30.92 -7.91
CA LYS A 114 -3.56 -31.05 -8.59
C LYS A 114 -2.67 -29.84 -8.36
N ILE A 115 -3.27 -28.70 -8.02
CA ILE A 115 -2.55 -27.47 -7.72
C ILE A 115 -1.75 -27.64 -6.44
N GLN A 116 -0.44 -27.52 -6.54
CA GLN A 116 0.46 -27.60 -5.39
C GLN A 116 0.57 -26.24 -4.70
N LEU A 117 0.79 -26.25 -3.39
CA LEU A 117 0.89 -25.05 -2.56
C LEU A 117 2.16 -25.06 -1.73
N ASP A 118 2.77 -23.88 -1.57
CA ASP A 118 3.86 -23.70 -0.60
C ASP A 118 3.34 -23.13 0.72
N PHE A 119 2.33 -22.26 0.65
CA PHE A 119 1.63 -21.67 1.79
C PHE A 119 0.13 -21.59 1.54
N CYS A 120 -0.68 -21.79 2.59
CA CYS A 120 -2.13 -21.69 2.51
C CYS A 120 -2.57 -20.22 2.62
N GLN A 121 -3.44 -19.75 1.71
CA GLN A 121 -4.04 -18.42 1.79
C GLN A 121 -5.56 -18.50 1.72
N TYR A 122 -6.22 -18.17 2.82
CA TYR A 122 -7.68 -18.20 2.94
C TYR A 122 -8.36 -16.93 2.40
N GLY A 123 -9.68 -16.98 2.20
CA GLY A 123 -10.52 -15.88 1.69
C GLY A 123 -10.70 -15.91 0.17
N PHE A 124 -11.43 -14.93 -0.37
CA PHE A 124 -11.74 -14.84 -1.80
C PHE A 124 -10.47 -14.66 -2.65
N GLY A 125 -10.48 -15.25 -3.85
CA GLY A 125 -9.36 -15.24 -4.78
C GLY A 125 -9.17 -13.89 -5.47
N GLY A 126 -10.11 -13.51 -6.33
CA GLY A 126 -9.95 -12.36 -7.25
C GLY A 126 -10.40 -11.03 -6.67
N PRO A 127 -9.70 -9.91 -6.94
CA PRO A 127 -8.42 -9.78 -7.64
C PRO A 127 -7.18 -10.12 -6.78
N SER A 128 -6.03 -10.35 -7.44
CA SER A 128 -4.75 -10.50 -6.75
C SER A 128 -4.28 -9.17 -6.14
N GLY A 129 -4.28 -9.11 -4.81
CA GLY A 129 -3.80 -7.95 -4.06
C GLY A 129 -2.28 -7.74 -4.17
N HIS A 130 -1.49 -8.79 -4.40
CA HIS A 130 -0.05 -8.65 -4.66
C HIS A 130 0.17 -7.95 -6.00
N ALA A 131 -0.56 -8.35 -7.05
CA ALA A 131 -0.44 -7.75 -8.37
C ALA A 131 -0.87 -6.26 -8.37
N CYS A 132 -2.04 -5.95 -7.82
CA CYS A 132 -2.58 -4.59 -7.78
C CYS A 132 -1.73 -3.64 -6.93
N ARG A 133 -1.47 -4.01 -5.66
CA ARG A 133 -0.72 -3.13 -4.74
C ARG A 133 0.73 -2.97 -5.15
N ALA A 134 1.41 -4.03 -5.60
CA ALA A 134 2.79 -3.92 -6.05
C ALA A 134 2.92 -2.99 -7.25
N LEU A 135 2.02 -3.09 -8.22
CA LEU A 135 2.00 -2.18 -9.36
C LEU A 135 1.86 -0.72 -8.91
N VAL A 136 0.86 -0.41 -8.08
CA VAL A 136 0.66 0.97 -7.60
C VAL A 136 1.85 1.46 -6.77
N PHE A 137 2.31 0.64 -5.83
CA PHE A 137 3.38 0.99 -4.89
C PHE A 137 4.71 1.23 -5.59
N TYR A 138 5.17 0.26 -6.39
CA TYR A 138 6.50 0.31 -6.99
C TYR A 138 6.58 1.33 -8.14
N VAL A 139 5.51 1.55 -8.92
CA VAL A 139 5.51 2.63 -9.93
C VAL A 139 5.68 4.00 -9.27
N ILE A 140 4.93 4.26 -8.20
CA ILE A 140 5.04 5.54 -7.47
C ILE A 140 6.41 5.65 -6.80
N LEU A 141 6.90 4.58 -6.17
CA LEU A 141 8.21 4.55 -5.52
C LEU A 141 9.35 4.81 -6.51
N PHE A 142 9.37 4.15 -7.66
CA PHE A 142 10.40 4.36 -8.69
C PHE A 142 10.39 5.81 -9.18
N LYS A 143 9.21 6.41 -9.39
CA LYS A 143 9.08 7.82 -9.77
C LYS A 143 9.59 8.77 -8.68
N MET A 144 9.31 8.48 -7.40
CA MET A 144 9.82 9.25 -6.26
C MET A 144 11.35 9.23 -6.22
N LEU A 145 11.96 8.06 -6.37
CA LEU A 145 13.42 7.91 -6.35
C LEU A 145 14.10 8.61 -7.54
N GLN A 146 13.43 8.71 -8.70
CA GLN A 146 13.94 9.46 -9.85
C GLN A 146 14.00 10.96 -9.57
N THR A 147 12.94 11.54 -9.00
CA THR A 147 12.90 12.99 -8.71
C THR A 147 14.00 13.43 -7.73
N GLN A 148 14.37 12.57 -6.77
CA GLN A 148 15.42 12.89 -5.81
C GLN A 148 16.83 12.96 -6.42
N TYR A 149 17.10 12.17 -7.47
CA TYR A 149 18.40 12.16 -8.12
C TYR A 149 18.65 13.47 -8.89
N SER A 150 17.59 14.04 -9.47
CA SER A 150 17.66 15.32 -10.18
C SER A 150 17.96 16.51 -9.25
N ASP A 151 17.34 16.55 -8.07
CA ASP A 151 17.53 17.64 -7.10
C ASP A 151 18.93 17.60 -6.45
N GLN A 152 19.47 16.40 -6.16
CA GLN A 152 20.82 16.25 -5.57
C GLN A 152 21.96 16.66 -6.52
N GLN A 153 21.81 16.48 -7.84
CA GLN A 153 22.81 16.93 -8.81
C GLN A 153 22.84 18.46 -8.97
N GLN A 154 21.70 19.14 -8.81
CA GLN A 154 21.66 20.62 -8.84
C GLN A 154 22.37 21.25 -7.64
N ASP A 155 22.28 20.65 -6.46
CA ASP A 155 22.98 21.15 -5.26
C ASP A 155 24.49 20.90 -5.31
N PHE A 156 24.96 19.80 -5.92
CA PHE A 156 26.40 19.56 -6.12
C PHE A 156 27.02 20.56 -7.11
N ASN A 157 26.33 20.86 -8.21
CA ASN A 157 26.83 21.79 -9.22
C ASN A 157 26.85 23.26 -8.75
N LYS A 158 26.08 23.61 -7.70
CA LYS A 158 26.11 24.95 -7.09
C LYS A 158 27.30 25.20 -6.16
N VAL A 159 28.03 24.16 -5.76
CA VAL A 159 29.17 24.26 -4.81
C VAL A 159 30.50 24.50 -5.54
N GLU A 160 30.59 24.24 -6.85
CA GLU A 160 31.75 24.61 -7.65
C GLU A 160 31.59 26.04 -8.19
N SER A 161 32.45 26.93 -7.69
CA SER A 161 32.60 28.37 -7.97
C SER A 161 32.16 28.86 -9.36
N GLU A 162 31.58 30.07 -9.40
CA GLU A 162 31.08 30.78 -10.59
C GLU A 162 32.06 30.85 -11.78
N GLU A 163 33.36 30.75 -11.56
CA GLU A 163 34.38 30.76 -12.62
C GLU A 163 34.44 29.44 -13.42
N LEU A 164 34.12 28.30 -12.81
CA LEU A 164 34.07 27.01 -13.50
C LEU A 164 32.79 26.88 -14.37
N TYR A 165 31.73 27.57 -13.97
CA TYR A 165 30.41 27.53 -14.61
C TYR A 165 30.41 28.08 -16.06
N LEU A 166 31.31 29.02 -16.36
CA LEU A 166 31.44 29.62 -17.69
C LEU A 166 32.31 28.78 -18.65
N MET A 167 33.17 27.90 -18.15
CA MET A 167 34.04 27.07 -18.98
C MET A 167 33.41 25.74 -19.45
N ILE A 168 32.34 25.27 -18.79
CA ILE A 168 31.74 23.95 -19.06
C ILE A 168 30.50 24.02 -19.98
N GLN A 169 30.06 25.21 -20.41
CA GLN A 169 28.79 25.35 -21.16
C GLN A 169 28.64 24.49 -22.44
N PRO A 170 29.69 24.20 -23.24
CA PRO A 170 29.53 23.33 -24.40
C PRO A 170 29.44 21.84 -24.03
N GLU A 171 30.07 21.40 -22.93
CA GLU A 171 30.15 19.98 -22.55
C GLU A 171 29.04 19.53 -21.57
N GLN A 172 28.50 20.43 -20.74
CA GLN A 172 27.49 20.08 -19.73
C GLN A 172 26.06 19.96 -20.27
N GLN A 173 25.73 20.59 -21.41
CA GLN A 173 24.42 20.40 -22.06
C GLN A 173 24.19 18.95 -22.50
N GLN A 174 25.25 18.13 -22.59
CA GLN A 174 25.16 16.71 -22.95
C GLN A 174 24.98 15.75 -21.76
N LYS A 175 25.18 16.17 -20.50
CA LYS A 175 25.26 15.27 -19.34
C LYS A 175 24.05 15.22 -18.41
N ASN A 176 23.07 16.12 -18.58
CA ASN A 176 21.90 16.25 -17.68
C ASN A 176 20.63 15.53 -18.14
N GLU A 177 20.66 14.80 -19.25
CA GLU A 177 19.65 13.76 -19.47
C GLU A 177 20.06 12.51 -18.69
N ILE A 178 19.18 11.99 -17.81
CA ILE A 178 19.21 10.55 -17.54
C ILE A 178 19.12 9.92 -18.93
N SER A 179 20.24 9.37 -19.41
CA SER A 179 20.33 8.87 -20.78
C SER A 179 19.08 8.03 -21.07
N LEU A 180 18.49 8.19 -22.25
CA LEU A 180 17.31 7.43 -22.67
C LEU A 180 17.47 5.93 -22.35
N LYS A 181 18.71 5.42 -22.50
CA LYS A 181 19.14 4.08 -22.08
C LYS A 181 18.87 3.76 -20.60
N ASN A 182 19.25 4.63 -19.66
CA ASN A 182 18.98 4.45 -18.23
C ASN A 182 17.49 4.50 -17.89
N GLN A 183 16.70 5.32 -18.58
CA GLN A 183 15.24 5.37 -18.40
C GLN A 183 14.57 4.08 -18.90
N ILE A 184 15.02 3.57 -20.05
CA ILE A 184 14.57 2.30 -20.62
C ILE A 184 14.90 1.15 -19.68
N ILE A 185 16.15 1.04 -19.20
CA ILE A 185 16.58 -0.02 -18.29
C ILE A 185 15.73 -0.02 -17.01
N ARG A 186 15.49 1.15 -16.40
CA ARG A 186 14.65 1.26 -15.20
C ARG A 186 13.20 0.83 -15.46
N SER A 187 12.65 1.21 -16.61
CA SER A 187 11.30 0.80 -17.02
C SER A 187 11.21 -0.71 -17.22
N ILE A 188 12.21 -1.32 -17.87
CA ILE A 188 12.28 -2.77 -18.04
C ILE A 188 12.34 -3.49 -16.69
N ILE A 189 13.20 -3.03 -15.77
CA ILE A 189 13.30 -3.62 -14.42
C ILE A 189 11.94 -3.55 -13.70
N LEU A 190 11.26 -2.41 -13.76
CA LEU A 190 9.95 -2.24 -13.14
C LEU A 190 8.89 -3.15 -13.76
N ILE A 191 8.85 -3.27 -15.09
CA ILE A 191 7.92 -4.15 -15.81
C ILE A 191 8.17 -5.61 -15.42
N LEU A 192 9.43 -6.06 -15.45
CA LEU A 192 9.80 -7.43 -15.05
C LEU A 192 9.43 -7.70 -13.59
N PHE A 193 9.66 -6.72 -12.70
CA PHE A 193 9.29 -6.82 -11.31
C PHE A 193 7.78 -7.04 -11.12
N ILE A 194 6.95 -6.23 -11.80
CA ILE A 194 5.48 -6.32 -11.73
C ILE A 194 5.00 -7.66 -12.31
N LEU A 195 5.58 -8.08 -13.43
CA LEU A 195 5.24 -9.30 -14.12
C LEU A 195 5.57 -10.54 -13.27
N PHE A 196 6.78 -10.62 -12.73
CA PHE A 196 7.18 -11.72 -11.85
C PHE A 196 6.42 -11.74 -10.52
N THR A 197 6.08 -10.57 -9.95
CA THR A 197 5.22 -10.53 -8.77
C THR A 197 3.86 -11.19 -9.04
N GLY A 198 3.26 -10.94 -10.21
CA GLY A 198 1.99 -11.54 -10.60
C GLY A 198 2.09 -13.03 -10.94
N ILE A 199 3.05 -13.41 -11.81
CA ILE A 199 3.26 -14.81 -12.22
C ILE A 199 3.62 -15.69 -11.03
N ALA A 200 4.41 -15.18 -10.07
CA ALA A 200 4.70 -15.92 -8.85
C ALA A 200 3.43 -16.33 -8.08
N ARG A 201 2.36 -15.51 -8.09
CA ARG A 201 1.10 -15.87 -7.43
C ARG A 201 0.34 -17.00 -8.14
N VAL A 202 0.51 -17.11 -9.45
CA VAL A 202 -0.02 -18.22 -10.25
C VAL A 202 0.80 -19.47 -9.96
N TYR A 203 2.14 -19.37 -10.02
CA TYR A 203 3.08 -20.45 -9.70
C TYR A 203 2.83 -21.06 -8.30
N PHE A 204 2.63 -20.22 -7.28
CA PHE A 204 2.32 -20.68 -5.92
C PHE A 204 0.88 -21.19 -5.73
N GLY A 205 0.08 -21.29 -6.80
CA GLY A 205 -1.25 -21.91 -6.75
C GLY A 205 -2.32 -21.11 -6.01
N VAL A 206 -2.05 -19.85 -5.64
CA VAL A 206 -2.93 -19.05 -4.77
C VAL A 206 -3.85 -18.09 -5.52
N HIS A 207 -3.61 -17.87 -6.82
CA HIS A 207 -4.44 -17.04 -7.70
C HIS A 207 -4.50 -17.61 -9.12
N PHE A 208 -5.66 -17.49 -9.77
CA PHE A 208 -5.77 -17.71 -11.21
C PHE A 208 -5.13 -16.56 -12.00
N LEU A 209 -4.81 -16.80 -13.28
CA LEU A 209 -4.21 -15.78 -14.13
C LEU A 209 -5.15 -14.59 -14.37
N ASN A 210 -6.45 -14.82 -14.58
CA ASN A 210 -7.43 -13.73 -14.75
C ASN A 210 -7.50 -12.83 -13.49
N GLN A 211 -7.34 -13.39 -12.30
CA GLN A 211 -7.30 -12.63 -11.03
C GLN A 211 -6.06 -11.74 -10.92
N VAL A 212 -4.92 -12.18 -11.47
CA VAL A 212 -3.69 -11.39 -11.55
C VAL A 212 -3.86 -10.26 -12.58
N ILE A 213 -4.41 -10.57 -13.76
CA ILE A 213 -4.68 -9.61 -14.82
C ILE A 213 -5.62 -8.50 -14.33
N LEU A 214 -6.73 -8.87 -13.68
CA LEU A 214 -7.65 -7.89 -13.07
C LEU A 214 -6.93 -7.02 -12.05
N GLY A 215 -6.03 -7.60 -11.24
CA GLY A 215 -5.20 -6.85 -10.29
C GLY A 215 -4.32 -5.81 -10.99
N TRP A 216 -3.67 -6.16 -12.11
CA TRP A 216 -2.90 -5.20 -12.91
C TRP A 216 -3.77 -4.13 -13.56
N ILE A 217 -4.91 -4.49 -14.15
CA ILE A 217 -5.85 -3.52 -14.74
C ILE A 217 -6.32 -2.51 -13.69
N MET A 218 -6.68 -2.98 -12.49
CA MET A 218 -7.04 -2.10 -11.38
C MET A 218 -5.89 -1.19 -10.95
N GLY A 219 -4.68 -1.72 -10.81
CA GLY A 219 -3.53 -0.89 -10.46
C GLY A 219 -3.19 0.15 -11.54
N LEU A 220 -3.28 -0.22 -12.82
CA LEU A 220 -3.12 0.70 -13.96
C LEU A 220 -4.18 1.79 -13.95
N TYR A 221 -5.44 1.44 -13.66
CA TYR A 221 -6.51 2.41 -13.50
C TYR A 221 -6.23 3.40 -12.35
N LEU A 222 -5.81 2.91 -11.18
CA LEU A 222 -5.47 3.77 -10.05
C LEU A 222 -4.30 4.70 -10.36
N LEU A 223 -3.25 4.19 -11.02
CA LEU A 223 -2.11 5.00 -11.49
C LEU A 223 -2.52 6.01 -12.57
N PHE A 224 -3.42 5.61 -13.47
CA PHE A 224 -3.95 6.50 -14.50
C PHE A 224 -4.70 7.67 -13.87
N ILE A 225 -5.58 7.42 -12.91
CA ILE A 225 -6.27 8.50 -12.18
C ILE A 225 -5.26 9.36 -11.43
N PHE A 226 -4.33 8.73 -10.73
CA PHE A 226 -3.33 9.44 -9.93
C PHE A 226 -2.53 10.44 -10.77
N TYR A 227 -2.01 10.02 -11.92
CA TYR A 227 -1.14 10.86 -12.75
C TYR A 227 -1.86 11.67 -13.83
N ASN A 228 -3.00 11.20 -14.37
CA ASN A 228 -3.64 11.80 -15.56
C ASN A 228 -4.98 12.49 -15.25
N CYS A 229 -5.54 12.32 -14.05
CA CYS A 229 -6.82 12.91 -13.64
C CYS A 229 -6.68 13.90 -12.47
N GLU A 230 -5.54 14.60 -12.37
CA GLU A 230 -5.23 15.63 -11.35
C GLU A 230 -5.20 15.15 -9.89
N MET A 231 -5.44 13.87 -9.62
CA MET A 231 -5.55 13.34 -8.26
C MET A 231 -4.26 13.53 -7.47
N GLN A 232 -3.09 13.34 -8.08
CA GLN A 232 -1.81 13.63 -7.43
C GLN A 232 -1.73 15.08 -6.95
N ASN A 233 -2.08 16.05 -7.81
CA ASN A 233 -2.02 17.47 -7.48
C ASN A 233 -3.05 17.85 -6.41
N LYS A 234 -4.27 17.33 -6.50
CA LYS A 234 -5.32 17.55 -5.48
C LYS A 234 -4.92 17.00 -4.12
N ILE A 235 -4.39 15.77 -4.05
CA ILE A 235 -3.86 15.21 -2.80
C ILE A 235 -2.73 16.08 -2.26
N LYS A 236 -1.80 16.50 -3.13
CA LYS A 236 -0.67 17.37 -2.73
C LYS A 236 -1.17 18.67 -2.12
N GLN A 237 -2.10 19.35 -2.79
CA GLN A 237 -2.70 20.61 -2.34
C GLN A 237 -3.43 20.44 -1.01
N LEU A 238 -4.28 19.42 -0.88
CA LEU A 238 -5.00 19.14 0.38
C LEU A 238 -4.04 18.91 1.55
N LEU A 239 -2.97 18.15 1.35
CA LEU A 239 -1.96 17.93 2.38
C LEU A 239 -1.20 19.22 2.73
N ILE A 240 -0.82 20.04 1.75
CA ILE A 240 -0.17 21.34 1.99
C ILE A 240 -1.11 22.28 2.78
N GLN A 241 -2.37 22.40 2.36
CA GLN A 241 -3.37 23.19 3.06
C GLN A 241 -3.59 22.72 4.50
N ALA A 242 -3.59 21.40 4.72
CA ALA A 242 -3.67 20.83 6.06
C ALA A 242 -2.45 21.21 6.93
N ILE A 243 -1.25 21.20 6.36
CA ILE A 243 -0.02 21.59 7.05
C ILE A 243 0.00 23.10 7.35
N GLN A 244 -0.43 23.92 6.39
CA GLN A 244 -0.44 25.39 6.48
C GLN A 244 -1.64 25.95 7.26
N LYS A 245 -2.58 25.10 7.68
CA LYS A 245 -3.80 25.46 8.44
C LYS A 245 -4.71 26.44 7.71
N GLU A 246 -4.75 26.34 6.39
CA GLU A 246 -5.74 27.03 5.57
C GLU A 246 -7.16 26.47 5.86
N PRO A 247 -8.22 27.25 5.62
CA PRO A 247 -9.60 26.80 5.86
C PRO A 247 -9.96 25.62 4.94
N VAL A 248 -9.93 24.39 5.47
CA VAL A 248 -10.30 23.15 4.74
C VAL A 248 -11.57 22.47 5.26
N LYS A 249 -12.43 23.19 6.01
CA LYS A 249 -13.64 22.61 6.65
C LYS A 249 -14.54 21.87 5.65
N ILE A 250 -14.72 22.43 4.45
CA ILE A 250 -15.52 21.80 3.39
C ILE A 250 -14.93 20.45 2.98
N TYR A 251 -13.62 20.37 2.76
CA TYR A 251 -12.95 19.12 2.38
C TYR A 251 -13.01 18.05 3.47
N GLN A 252 -12.94 18.43 4.75
CA GLN A 252 -13.13 17.50 5.87
C GLN A 252 -14.52 16.87 5.83
N ILE A 253 -15.57 17.69 5.69
CA ILE A 253 -16.97 17.22 5.62
C ILE A 253 -17.15 16.29 4.43
N ILE A 254 -16.64 16.67 3.26
CA ILE A 254 -16.70 15.85 2.05
C ILE A 254 -16.02 14.49 2.28
N LEU A 255 -14.81 14.46 2.84
CA LEU A 255 -14.10 13.21 3.12
C LEU A 255 -14.83 12.31 4.11
N ILE A 256 -15.43 12.88 5.16
CA ILE A 256 -16.25 12.13 6.13
C ILE A 256 -17.44 11.50 5.43
N ILE A 257 -18.17 12.26 4.61
CA ILE A 257 -19.32 11.75 3.85
C ILE A 257 -18.90 10.60 2.94
N TYR A 258 -17.80 10.74 2.20
CA TYR A 258 -17.27 9.67 1.35
C TYR A 258 -16.89 8.42 2.14
N LEU A 259 -16.25 8.57 3.31
CA LEU A 259 -15.92 7.43 4.17
C LEU A 259 -17.16 6.72 4.69
N ILE A 260 -18.18 7.47 5.13
CA ILE A 260 -19.45 6.90 5.59
C ILE A 260 -20.10 6.11 4.45
N ILE A 261 -20.16 6.68 3.24
CA ILE A 261 -20.72 6.01 2.06
C ILE A 261 -19.97 4.72 1.76
N ILE A 262 -18.63 4.78 1.70
CA ILE A 262 -17.79 3.62 1.37
C ILE A 262 -17.92 2.51 2.42
N ILE A 263 -17.85 2.86 3.71
CA ILE A 263 -17.97 1.89 4.81
C ILE A 263 -19.38 1.28 4.80
N THR A 264 -20.42 2.09 4.64
CA THR A 264 -21.80 1.60 4.57
C THR A 264 -22.00 0.64 3.39
N ALA A 265 -21.54 1.01 2.20
CA ALA A 265 -21.59 0.14 1.02
C ALA A 265 -20.85 -1.19 1.26
N SER A 266 -19.69 -1.14 1.91
CA SER A 266 -18.91 -2.33 2.26
C SER A 266 -19.66 -3.26 3.22
N PHE A 267 -20.33 -2.71 4.24
CA PHE A 267 -21.16 -3.48 5.16
C PHE A 267 -22.41 -4.05 4.50
N ILE A 268 -23.03 -3.34 3.55
CA ILE A 268 -24.16 -3.88 2.75
C ILE A 268 -23.70 -5.11 1.96
N ILE A 269 -22.56 -5.03 1.28
CA ILE A 269 -22.00 -6.16 0.52
C ILE A 269 -21.65 -7.32 1.46
N TYR A 270 -21.06 -7.03 2.61
CA TYR A 270 -20.76 -8.03 3.65
C TYR A 270 -22.01 -8.79 4.10
N GLN A 271 -23.10 -8.07 4.42
CA GLN A 271 -24.37 -8.68 4.79
C GLN A 271 -24.95 -9.54 3.66
N GLY A 272 -24.86 -9.07 2.41
CA GLY A 272 -25.23 -9.86 1.24
C GLY A 272 -24.42 -11.16 1.10
N CYS A 273 -23.14 -11.14 1.46
CA CYS A 273 -22.28 -12.34 1.43
C CYS A 273 -22.67 -13.36 2.50
N ILE A 274 -23.02 -12.91 3.70
CA ILE A 274 -23.38 -13.80 4.81
C ILE A 274 -24.77 -14.41 4.63
N ASN A 275 -25.72 -13.63 4.14
CA ASN A 275 -27.10 -14.07 4.00
C ASN A 275 -27.34 -14.95 2.76
N SER A 276 -26.34 -15.08 1.87
CA SER A 276 -26.46 -15.92 0.67
C SER A 276 -26.24 -17.40 1.01
N GLN A 277 -27.33 -18.18 0.99
CA GLN A 277 -27.28 -19.64 1.20
C GLN A 277 -26.40 -20.34 0.15
N ILE A 278 -26.54 -19.97 -1.13
CA ILE A 278 -25.76 -20.53 -2.23
C ILE A 278 -24.26 -20.29 -2.01
N LEU A 279 -23.87 -19.06 -1.65
CA LEU A 279 -22.47 -18.74 -1.39
C LEU A 279 -21.92 -19.50 -0.17
N ASN A 280 -22.74 -19.67 0.87
CA ASN A 280 -22.32 -20.43 2.05
C ASN A 280 -22.08 -21.91 1.73
N GLN A 281 -22.92 -22.52 0.87
CA GLN A 281 -22.71 -23.88 0.40
C GLN A 281 -21.43 -23.99 -0.45
N LEU A 282 -21.21 -23.06 -1.38
CA LEU A 282 -19.97 -23.01 -2.18
C LEU A 282 -18.72 -22.85 -1.31
N LYS A 283 -18.76 -21.94 -0.33
CA LYS A 283 -17.66 -21.73 0.62
C LYS A 283 -17.36 -23.00 1.42
N GLN A 284 -18.38 -23.78 1.80
CA GLN A 284 -18.15 -25.05 2.50
C GLN A 284 -17.43 -26.04 1.60
N ASN A 285 -17.87 -26.22 0.36
CA ASN A 285 -17.20 -27.09 -0.60
C ASN A 285 -15.73 -26.67 -0.84
N TRP A 286 -15.46 -25.35 -0.89
CA TRP A 286 -14.09 -24.84 -1.02
C TRP A 286 -13.23 -25.12 0.20
N LYS A 287 -13.80 -25.10 1.42
CA LYS A 287 -13.09 -25.49 2.64
C LYS A 287 -12.75 -26.96 2.60
N ASP A 288 -13.74 -27.81 2.31
CA ASP A 288 -13.55 -29.25 2.24
C ASP A 288 -12.47 -29.60 1.21
N MET A 289 -12.44 -28.88 0.07
CA MET A 289 -11.39 -29.03 -0.94
C MET A 289 -10.01 -28.55 -0.47
N ALA A 290 -9.96 -27.42 0.27
CA ALA A 290 -8.72 -26.89 0.84
C ALA A 290 -8.13 -27.82 1.92
N ASP A 291 -8.96 -28.53 2.68
CA ASP A 291 -8.54 -29.47 3.72
C ASP A 291 -7.85 -30.73 3.15
N PHE A 292 -8.03 -31.04 1.86
CA PHE A 292 -7.21 -32.05 1.20
C PHE A 292 -5.73 -31.62 1.05
N GLN A 293 -5.44 -30.32 1.10
CA GLN A 293 -4.08 -29.80 1.01
C GLN A 293 -3.40 -29.84 2.38
N GLN A 294 -2.35 -30.66 2.53
CA GLN A 294 -1.62 -30.77 3.81
C GLN A 294 -1.08 -29.42 4.33
N LYS A 295 -0.71 -28.50 3.43
CA LYS A 295 -0.24 -27.14 3.79
C LYS A 295 -1.33 -26.26 4.40
N CYS A 296 -2.58 -26.68 4.27
CA CYS A 296 -3.76 -26.07 4.86
C CYS A 296 -4.16 -26.80 6.18
N ASN A 297 -3.75 -28.05 6.42
CA ASN A 297 -4.12 -28.80 7.63
C ASN A 297 -3.55 -28.19 8.93
N GLY A 298 -4.39 -28.13 9.98
CA GLY A 298 -4.02 -27.63 11.33
C GLY A 298 -4.27 -26.14 11.58
N ASN A 299 -4.87 -25.43 10.61
CA ASN A 299 -5.26 -24.02 10.72
C ASN A 299 -6.74 -23.82 11.09
N ASP A 300 -7.32 -24.69 11.91
CA ASP A 300 -8.74 -24.70 12.33
C ASP A 300 -9.29 -23.34 12.76
N LYS A 301 -8.45 -22.51 13.38
CA LYS A 301 -8.81 -21.13 13.81
C LYS A 301 -8.94 -20.14 12.64
N ILE A 302 -8.27 -20.37 11.52
CA ILE A 302 -8.40 -19.58 10.29
C ILE A 302 -9.68 -20.01 9.55
N TYR A 303 -10.01 -21.31 9.54
CA TYR A 303 -11.19 -21.88 8.87
C TYR A 303 -12.53 -21.48 9.49
N ASN A 304 -12.56 -21.18 10.80
CA ASN A 304 -13.77 -20.69 11.49
C ASN A 304 -14.09 -19.22 11.18
N THR A 305 -13.19 -18.49 10.53
CA THR A 305 -13.52 -17.16 10.00
C THR A 305 -14.16 -17.30 8.63
N SER A 306 -15.30 -16.63 8.41
CA SER A 306 -15.92 -16.62 7.09
C SER A 306 -15.08 -15.76 6.13
N PHE A 307 -15.09 -16.11 4.84
CA PHE A 307 -14.17 -15.55 3.82
C PHE A 307 -14.19 -14.02 3.81
N GLU A 308 -15.40 -13.45 3.88
CA GLU A 308 -15.67 -12.02 3.90
C GLU A 308 -15.17 -11.27 5.15
N LYS A 309 -14.94 -11.95 6.29
CA LYS A 309 -14.46 -11.28 7.53
C LYS A 309 -13.07 -10.67 7.35
N HIS A 310 -12.19 -11.35 6.62
CA HIS A 310 -10.85 -10.82 6.35
C HIS A 310 -10.94 -9.51 5.54
N ASP A 311 -11.77 -9.52 4.50
CA ASP A 311 -11.85 -8.42 3.54
C ASP A 311 -12.58 -7.20 4.13
N ILE A 312 -13.66 -7.40 4.90
CA ILE A 312 -14.34 -6.28 5.59
C ILE A 312 -13.44 -5.62 6.63
N ILE A 313 -12.64 -6.38 7.38
CA ILE A 313 -11.64 -5.79 8.29
C ILE A 313 -10.55 -5.07 7.48
N GLY A 314 -10.12 -5.64 6.35
CA GLY A 314 -9.13 -5.05 5.45
C GLY A 314 -9.53 -3.66 4.93
N ILE A 315 -10.81 -3.48 4.59
CA ILE A 315 -11.40 -2.22 4.11
C ILE A 315 -11.15 -1.03 5.06
N SER A 316 -11.01 -1.28 6.37
CA SER A 316 -10.71 -0.22 7.35
C SER A 316 -9.44 0.59 7.03
N ILE A 317 -8.52 0.07 6.20
CA ILE A 317 -7.32 0.79 5.76
C ILE A 317 -7.62 2.13 5.06
N ILE A 318 -8.80 2.28 4.45
CA ILE A 318 -9.20 3.55 3.81
C ILE A 318 -9.32 4.71 4.81
N THR A 319 -9.47 4.41 6.10
CA THR A 319 -9.51 5.43 7.16
C THR A 319 -8.14 5.99 7.51
N PHE A 320 -7.05 5.29 7.16
CA PHE A 320 -5.70 5.73 7.48
C PHE A 320 -5.32 7.06 6.80
N PRO A 321 -5.54 7.27 5.48
CA PRO A 321 -5.42 8.58 4.84
C PRO A 321 -6.18 9.71 5.54
N TYR A 322 -7.38 9.41 6.03
CA TYR A 322 -8.22 10.40 6.69
C TYR A 322 -7.69 10.77 8.06
N PHE A 323 -7.29 9.79 8.88
CA PHE A 323 -6.66 10.06 10.16
C PHE A 323 -5.37 10.88 9.98
N ILE A 324 -4.55 10.57 8.97
CA ILE A 324 -3.36 11.36 8.62
C ILE A 324 -3.76 12.81 8.33
N PHE A 325 -4.75 13.01 7.45
CA PHE A 325 -5.21 14.35 7.07
C PHE A 325 -5.68 15.16 8.27
N ILE A 326 -6.56 14.59 9.11
CA ILE A 326 -7.03 15.22 10.34
C ILE A 326 -5.87 15.50 11.30
N SER A 327 -4.95 14.56 11.48
CA SER A 327 -3.80 14.74 12.36
C SER A 327 -2.88 15.86 11.91
N LEU A 328 -2.68 16.06 10.60
CA LEU A 328 -1.89 17.17 10.06
C LEU A 328 -2.54 18.53 10.34
N LEU A 329 -3.86 18.62 10.29
CA LEU A 329 -4.60 19.87 10.55
C LEU A 329 -4.39 20.41 11.97
N TYR A 330 -4.38 19.51 12.95
CA TYR A 330 -4.23 19.89 14.35
C TYR A 330 -2.77 20.07 14.76
N LYS A 331 -1.82 19.53 14.00
CA LYS A 331 -0.39 19.68 14.31
C LYS A 331 0.11 21.09 14.00
N LYS A 332 0.73 21.76 14.99
CA LYS A 332 1.44 23.04 14.79
C LYS A 332 2.87 22.76 14.30
N GLY A 333 3.33 23.47 13.27
CA GLY A 333 4.72 23.40 12.80
C GLY A 333 4.93 24.13 11.48
N ILE A 334 6.18 24.32 11.11
CA ILE A 334 6.61 24.80 9.79
C ILE A 334 7.30 23.61 9.10
N TYR A 335 6.97 23.39 7.83
CA TYR A 335 7.58 22.32 7.04
C TYR A 335 8.53 22.89 6.00
N GLU A 336 9.84 22.73 6.26
CA GLU A 336 10.92 23.23 5.39
C GLU A 336 11.80 22.06 4.93
N PRO A 337 11.34 21.24 3.97
CA PRO A 337 12.04 20.00 3.59
C PRO A 337 13.49 20.19 3.14
N GLN A 338 13.85 21.39 2.69
CA GLN A 338 15.21 21.79 2.31
C GLN A 338 16.24 21.71 3.45
N LEU A 339 15.80 21.83 4.71
CA LEU A 339 16.69 21.72 5.87
C LEU A 339 16.91 20.27 6.33
N TYR A 340 16.21 19.31 5.72
CA TYR A 340 16.21 17.94 6.19
C TYR A 340 17.47 17.17 5.79
N SER A 341 18.22 16.70 6.78
CA SER A 341 19.38 15.82 6.56
C SER A 341 19.34 14.57 7.43
N TYR A 342 19.10 13.41 6.83
CA TYR A 342 19.09 12.13 7.56
C TYR A 342 20.34 11.30 7.27
N LYS A 343 21.12 11.00 8.32
CA LYS A 343 22.30 10.12 8.25
C LYS A 343 22.11 8.91 9.17
N PHE A 344 21.89 7.73 8.56
CA PHE A 344 21.56 6.50 9.29
C PHE A 344 22.62 6.13 10.33
N PHE A 345 23.90 6.09 9.96
CA PHE A 345 25.02 5.67 10.82
C PHE A 345 25.50 6.72 11.83
N THR A 346 24.68 7.72 12.14
CA THR A 346 24.98 8.68 13.22
C THR A 346 24.24 8.27 14.49
N LYS A 347 24.75 8.67 15.67
CA LYS A 347 24.05 8.44 16.95
C LYS A 347 22.59 8.93 16.89
N LYS A 348 22.35 10.11 16.31
CA LYS A 348 20.98 10.65 16.09
C LYS A 348 20.15 9.76 15.15
N GLY A 349 20.71 9.33 14.03
CA GLY A 349 20.03 8.46 13.07
C GLY A 349 19.63 7.10 13.64
N ILE A 350 20.55 6.46 14.37
CA ILE A 350 20.31 5.18 15.05
C ILE A 350 19.18 5.33 16.08
N ILE A 351 19.25 6.36 16.94
CA ILE A 351 18.21 6.60 17.96
C ILE A 351 16.83 6.82 17.30
N ARG A 352 16.74 7.65 16.26
CA ARG A 352 15.48 7.87 15.51
C ARG A 352 14.94 6.59 14.90
N THR A 353 15.81 5.74 14.36
CA THR A 353 15.43 4.44 13.79
C THR A 353 14.84 3.54 14.88
N ILE A 354 15.50 3.46 16.04
CA ILE A 354 15.04 2.67 17.18
C ILE A 354 13.67 3.19 17.66
N ILE A 355 13.51 4.50 17.82
CA ILE A 355 12.23 5.12 18.22
C ILE A 355 11.11 4.75 17.24
N LEU A 356 11.37 4.82 15.93
CA LEU A 356 10.37 4.46 14.93
C LEU A 356 10.03 2.97 14.98
N ILE A 357 11.03 2.08 15.03
CA ILE A 357 10.81 0.63 15.06
C ILE A 357 10.03 0.23 16.32
N ILE A 358 10.48 0.67 17.50
CA ILE A 358 9.80 0.39 18.77
C ILE A 358 8.38 0.97 18.75
N GLY A 359 8.25 2.22 18.29
CA GLY A 359 6.96 2.89 18.17
C GLY A 359 5.98 2.09 17.31
N LEU A 360 6.42 1.54 16.18
CA LEU A 360 5.55 0.76 15.28
C LEU A 360 5.28 -0.67 15.75
N MET A 361 6.19 -1.26 16.53
CA MET A 361 5.98 -2.58 17.12
C MET A 361 4.85 -2.59 18.15
N LEU A 362 4.63 -1.47 18.84
CA LEU A 362 3.63 -1.37 19.88
C LEU A 362 2.18 -1.50 19.34
N PRO A 363 1.70 -0.69 18.36
CA PRO A 363 0.40 -0.89 17.72
C PRO A 363 0.25 -2.24 17.03
N TYR A 364 1.33 -2.76 16.43
CA TYR A 364 1.32 -4.08 15.81
C TYR A 364 1.04 -5.20 16.84
N TYR A 365 1.74 -5.17 17.96
CA TYR A 365 1.55 -6.12 19.05
C TYR A 365 0.16 -6.00 19.67
N PHE A 366 -0.29 -4.78 19.97
CA PHE A 366 -1.64 -4.54 20.48
C PHE A 366 -2.70 -5.04 19.52
N ARG A 367 -2.60 -4.73 18.21
CA ARG A 367 -3.55 -5.25 17.21
C ARG A 367 -3.60 -6.77 17.20
N LYS A 368 -2.44 -7.44 17.29
CA LYS A 368 -2.35 -8.91 17.31
C LYS A 368 -3.05 -9.49 18.55
N GLN A 369 -2.77 -8.93 19.74
CA GLN A 369 -3.41 -9.35 20.99
C GLN A 369 -4.92 -9.10 20.98
N THR A 370 -5.34 -7.89 20.60
CA THR A 370 -6.75 -7.52 20.46
C THR A 370 -7.49 -8.41 19.48
N LYS A 371 -6.88 -8.77 18.34
CA LYS A 371 -7.46 -9.72 17.39
C LYS A 371 -7.65 -11.11 18.04
N GLN A 372 -6.65 -11.62 18.74
CA GLN A 372 -6.75 -12.93 19.40
C GLN A 372 -7.83 -12.94 20.48
N PHE A 373 -7.89 -11.89 21.31
CA PHE A 373 -8.90 -11.72 22.35
C PHE A 373 -10.32 -11.62 21.79
N LEU A 374 -10.53 -10.79 20.75
CA LEU A 374 -11.84 -10.60 20.13
C LEU A 374 -12.35 -11.84 19.40
N LEU A 375 -11.44 -12.68 18.89
CA LEU A 375 -11.77 -13.99 18.31
C LEU A 375 -12.17 -15.00 19.40
N GLN A 376 -11.58 -14.94 20.59
CA GLN A 376 -11.98 -15.80 21.72
C GLN A 376 -13.35 -15.44 22.29
N LEU A 377 -13.75 -14.17 22.20
CA LEU A 377 -15.04 -13.68 22.66
C LEU A 377 -16.19 -13.86 21.66
N ASP A 378 -15.93 -14.45 20.48
CA ASP A 378 -16.88 -14.53 19.36
C ASP A 378 -17.59 -13.18 19.06
N SER A 379 -16.83 -12.10 19.21
CA SER A 379 -17.36 -10.73 19.06
C SER A 379 -17.91 -10.48 17.65
N ASN A 380 -18.98 -9.68 17.56
CA ASN A 380 -19.57 -9.30 16.27
C ASN A 380 -18.55 -8.53 15.40
N ILE A 381 -18.65 -8.68 14.08
CA ILE A 381 -17.78 -8.06 13.08
C ILE A 381 -17.65 -6.54 13.22
N VAL A 382 -18.69 -5.83 13.70
CA VAL A 382 -18.63 -4.37 13.89
C VAL A 382 -17.61 -4.02 14.97
N VAL A 383 -17.58 -4.78 16.06
CA VAL A 383 -16.60 -4.63 17.14
C VAL A 383 -15.20 -4.95 16.62
N GLN A 384 -15.06 -6.05 15.86
CA GLN A 384 -13.79 -6.42 15.24
C GLN A 384 -13.29 -5.35 14.26
N PHE A 385 -14.17 -4.80 13.41
CA PHE A 385 -13.84 -3.73 12.48
C PHE A 385 -13.36 -2.47 13.20
N PHE A 386 -14.02 -2.10 14.30
CA PHE A 386 -13.62 -0.95 15.11
C PHE A 386 -12.24 -1.17 15.75
N PHE A 387 -12.05 -2.23 16.52
CA PHE A 387 -10.82 -2.42 17.31
C PHE A 387 -9.62 -2.90 16.48
N ILE A 388 -9.83 -3.83 15.54
CA ILE A 388 -8.74 -4.40 14.72
C ILE A 388 -8.43 -3.51 13.51
N GLY A 389 -9.40 -2.70 13.07
CA GLY A 389 -9.30 -1.83 11.91
C GLY A 389 -9.13 -0.37 12.27
N LEU A 390 -10.24 0.31 12.61
CA LEU A 390 -10.29 1.76 12.81
C LEU A 390 -9.32 2.24 13.89
N LEU A 391 -9.39 1.64 15.09
CA LEU A 391 -8.56 2.04 16.23
C LEU A 391 -7.07 1.84 15.91
N TYR A 392 -6.71 0.73 15.28
CA TYR A 392 -5.33 0.48 14.86
C TYR A 392 -4.77 1.58 13.94
N PHE A 393 -5.53 1.99 12.91
CA PHE A 393 -5.06 3.02 11.99
C PHE A 393 -5.06 4.42 12.62
N PHE A 394 -5.95 4.66 13.57
CA PHE A 394 -5.92 5.88 14.40
C PHE A 394 -4.66 5.91 15.28
N GLU A 395 -4.38 4.85 16.04
CA GLU A 395 -3.19 4.71 16.88
C GLU A 395 -1.89 4.86 16.07
N LEU A 396 -1.81 4.19 14.91
CA LEU A 396 -0.67 4.29 14.00
C LEU A 396 -0.42 5.73 13.55
N THR A 397 -1.51 6.45 13.27
CA THR A 397 -1.43 7.86 12.87
C THR A 397 -0.95 8.75 14.03
N LEU A 398 -1.54 8.59 15.22
CA LEU A 398 -1.12 9.34 16.41
C LEU A 398 0.35 9.10 16.73
N LEU A 399 0.80 7.85 16.59
CA LEU A 399 2.18 7.47 16.81
C LEU A 399 3.12 8.16 15.81
N LEU A 400 2.81 8.05 14.51
CA LEU A 400 3.63 8.61 13.43
C LEU A 400 3.68 10.14 13.47
N ILE A 401 2.53 10.79 13.69
CA ILE A 401 2.40 12.26 13.55
C ILE A 401 2.66 12.99 14.87
N TYR A 402 2.37 12.41 16.04
CA TYR A 402 2.51 13.09 17.33
C TYR A 402 3.59 12.48 18.21
N LEU A 403 3.51 11.19 18.52
CA LEU A 403 4.34 10.58 19.55
C LEU A 403 5.81 10.47 19.15
N ILE A 404 6.11 9.91 17.97
CA ILE A 404 7.51 9.78 17.50
C ILE A 404 8.21 11.14 17.42
N PRO A 405 7.60 12.18 16.83
CA PRO A 405 8.20 13.51 16.80
C PRO A 405 8.41 14.11 18.19
N LEU A 406 7.46 13.91 19.12
CA LEU A 406 7.61 14.36 20.51
C LEU A 406 8.79 13.68 21.19
N ILE A 407 8.92 12.35 21.06
CA ILE A 407 10.04 11.59 21.62
C ILE A 407 11.36 12.04 21.00
N ASN A 408 11.41 12.24 19.68
CA ASN A 408 12.60 12.74 19.00
C ASN A 408 13.05 14.10 19.57
N LYS A 409 12.10 15.01 19.83
CA LYS A 409 12.38 16.31 20.44
C LYS A 409 12.86 16.18 21.89
N LEU A 410 12.19 15.35 22.71
CA LEU A 410 12.58 15.10 24.10
C LEU A 410 14.01 14.55 24.21
N LEU A 411 14.41 13.69 23.26
CA LEU A 411 15.75 13.11 23.19
C LEU A 411 16.76 13.96 22.40
N LYS A 412 16.37 15.16 21.92
CA LYS A 412 17.21 16.08 21.13
C LYS A 412 17.80 15.44 19.86
N VAL A 413 17.01 14.55 19.24
CA VAL A 413 17.32 13.86 17.97
C VAL A 413 16.32 14.22 16.86
N ASP A 414 15.52 15.27 17.06
CA ASP A 414 14.74 15.88 15.99
C ASP A 414 15.65 16.40 14.87
N ASN A 415 15.06 16.56 13.67
CA ASN A 415 15.79 16.97 12.48
C ASN A 415 15.11 18.22 11.92
N PRO A 416 15.83 19.32 11.68
CA PRO A 416 15.30 20.48 10.97
C PRO A 416 14.65 20.05 9.65
N GLY A 417 13.58 20.74 9.24
CA GLY A 417 12.89 20.45 7.99
C GLY A 417 12.08 19.15 7.94
N ASP A 418 12.10 18.33 9.00
CA ASP A 418 11.19 17.20 9.10
C ASP A 418 9.76 17.74 9.24
N LEU A 419 8.81 17.21 8.44
CA LEU A 419 7.40 17.60 8.39
C LEU A 419 6.74 17.70 9.78
N LEU A 420 7.34 17.01 10.73
CA LEU A 420 6.80 16.77 12.04
C LEU A 420 7.60 17.45 13.15
N ASN A 421 8.56 18.32 12.82
CA ASN A 421 9.31 19.06 13.83
C ASN A 421 8.49 20.23 14.41
N TYR A 422 8.53 20.36 15.73
CA TYR A 422 7.74 21.33 16.48
C TYR A 422 8.57 22.60 16.71
N GLN A 423 8.56 23.50 15.74
CA GLN A 423 8.93 24.88 15.99
C GLN A 423 7.71 25.61 16.55
N PRO A 424 7.70 26.04 17.82
CA PRO A 424 6.74 27.05 18.22
C PRO A 424 6.95 28.24 17.29
N LYS A 425 5.88 28.78 16.70
CA LYS A 425 5.95 30.16 16.19
C LYS A 425 6.46 30.97 17.36
N ILE A 426 7.62 31.60 17.20
CA ILE A 426 8.01 32.70 18.06
C ILE A 426 6.86 33.69 17.85
N GLU A 427 5.95 33.79 18.81
CA GLU A 427 5.15 35.00 18.91
C GLU A 427 6.18 36.09 19.08
N GLU A 428 6.37 36.91 18.05
CA GLU A 428 7.17 38.11 18.14
C GLU A 428 6.60 38.90 19.31
N GLN A 429 7.29 38.83 20.46
CA GLN A 429 7.24 39.87 21.47
C GLN A 429 7.84 41.11 20.81
N TYR A 430 7.07 41.80 19.98
CA TYR A 430 7.23 43.25 19.86
C TYR A 430 6.70 43.84 21.16
N GLU A 431 7.53 43.79 22.21
CA GLU A 431 7.51 44.86 23.21
C GLU A 431 7.92 46.12 22.45
N VAL A 432 6.92 46.84 21.96
CA VAL A 432 7.07 48.24 21.63
C VAL A 432 7.20 48.94 22.98
N GLU A 433 8.44 49.09 23.45
CA GLU A 433 8.77 50.14 24.41
C GLU A 433 8.53 51.48 23.68
N LEU A 434 7.48 52.19 24.11
CA LEU A 434 7.21 53.59 23.79
C LEU A 434 7.13 54.39 25.08
#